data_AF-A0AAE9DJY9-F1
#
_entry.id   AF-A0AAE9DJY9-F1
#
_cell.length_a   1.000
_cell.length_b   1.000
_cell.length_c   1.000
_cell.angle_alpha   90.00
_cell.angle_beta   90.00
_cell.angle_gamma   90.00
#
_symmetry.space_group_name_H-M   'P 1'
#
loop_
_entity.id
_entity.type
_entity.pdbx_description
1 polymer ?
#
loop_
_entity_poly.entity_id
_entity_poly.type
_entity_poly.pdbx_seq_one_letter_code
_entity_poly.pdbx_strand_id
1 'polypeptide(L)'
;MWLKRFAIIACDGLWKSFSNVEAVTYASEQLEVAKKMDIQQEPNESRKIAELRIVAERLASEAVRRKCGDNVSVIVVKLELIDC
;
A
#
# COMPACT_ATOMS: atom_id res chain seq x y z
N MET A 1 17.51 -10.04 -1.08
CA MET A 1 16.75 -9.65 0.13
C MET A 1 16.68 -8.12 0.30
N TRP A 2 16.66 -7.37 -0.81
CA TRP A 2 16.61 -5.89 -0.94
C TRP A 2 15.97 -5.69 -2.33
N LEU A 3 14.89 -4.96 -2.60
CA LEU A 3 14.15 -3.93 -1.88
C LEU A 3 12.65 -4.08 -2.20
N LYS A 4 11.78 -3.87 -1.20
CA LYS A 4 10.36 -3.57 -1.45
C LYS A 4 10.28 -2.14 -1.97
N ARG A 5 10.57 -1.93 -3.25
CA ARG A 5 10.50 -0.59 -3.84
C ARG A 5 9.08 -0.34 -4.28
N PHE A 6 8.38 0.45 -3.49
CA PHE A 6 7.11 1.02 -3.89
C PHE A 6 7.10 2.50 -3.51
N ALA A 7 6.28 3.27 -4.21
CA ALA A 7 5.91 4.61 -3.81
C ALA A 7 4.46 4.60 -3.30
N ILE A 8 4.19 5.38 -2.26
CA ILE A 8 2.82 5.66 -1.79
C ILE A 8 2.48 7.08 -2.26
N ILE A 9 1.42 7.19 -3.05
CA ILE A 9 0.83 8.48 -3.44
C ILE A 9 -0.54 8.53 -2.80
N ALA A 10 -0.83 9.57 -2.02
CA ALA A 10 -2.09 9.69 -1.32
C ALA A 10 -2.47 11.15 -1.10
N CYS A 11 -3.76 11.42 -0.91
CA CYS A 11 -4.23 12.70 -0.41
C CYS A 11 -3.81 12.93 1.05
N ASP A 12 -3.94 14.16 1.52
CA ASP A 12 -3.60 14.58 2.89
C ASP A 12 -4.36 13.80 3.97
N GLY A 13 -5.54 13.25 3.66
CA GLY A 13 -6.27 12.35 4.56
C GLY A 13 -5.43 11.18 5.10
N LEU A 14 -4.57 10.56 4.27
CA LEU A 14 -3.65 9.53 4.76
C LEU A 14 -2.61 10.14 5.72
N TRP A 15 -2.00 11.24 5.29
CA TRP A 15 -0.86 11.89 5.97
C TRP A 15 -1.24 12.63 7.26
N LYS A 16 -2.53 12.90 7.47
CA LYS A 16 -3.08 13.37 8.76
C LYS A 16 -3.06 12.27 9.83
N SER A 17 -3.08 11.00 9.44
CA SER A 17 -3.17 9.83 10.33
C SER A 17 -1.86 9.01 10.42
N PHE A 18 -0.92 9.25 9.52
CA PHE A 18 0.37 8.56 9.45
C PHE A 18 1.50 9.56 9.24
N SER A 19 2.61 9.36 9.95
CA SER A 19 3.89 9.89 9.49
C SER A 19 4.40 9.11 8.27
N ASN A 20 5.31 9.71 7.50
CA ASN A 20 5.90 9.09 6.32
C ASN A 20 6.55 7.73 6.64
N VAL A 21 7.29 7.65 7.75
CA VAL A 21 7.98 6.42 8.17
C VAL A 21 6.99 5.34 8.57
N GLU A 22 5.94 5.69 9.32
CA GLU A 22 4.90 4.74 9.70
C GLU A 22 4.14 4.21 8.49
N ALA A 23 3.81 5.06 7.52
CA ALA A 23 3.11 4.64 6.31
C ALA A 23 3.92 3.59 5.52
N VAL A 24 5.22 3.85 5.32
CA VAL A 24 6.11 2.92 4.60
C VAL A 24 6.35 1.63 5.38
N THR A 25 6.49 1.72 6.71
CA THR A 25 6.66 0.56 7.59
C THR A 25 5.43 -0.32 7.57
N TYR A 26 4.25 0.26 7.81
CA TYR A 26 2.98 -0.43 7.77
C TYR A 26 2.72 -1.06 6.40
N ALA A 27 2.91 -0.31 5.31
CA ALA A 27 2.76 -0.84 3.96
C ALA A 27 3.69 -2.02 3.67
N SER A 28 4.92 -1.97 4.16
CA SER A 28 5.89 -3.05 4.02
C SER A 28 5.48 -4.31 4.78
N GLU A 29 4.90 -4.17 5.96
CA GLU A 29 4.34 -5.29 6.74
C GLU A 29 3.10 -5.87 6.06
N GLN A 30 2.18 -5.02 5.63
CA GLN A 30 0.97 -5.44 4.92
C GLN A 30 1.30 -6.18 3.62
N LEU A 31 2.37 -5.80 2.92
CA LEU A 31 2.82 -6.51 1.73
C LEU A 31 3.29 -7.95 2.05
N GLU A 32 3.94 -8.17 3.19
CA GLU A 32 4.33 -9.53 3.60
C GLU A 32 3.14 -10.37 4.02
N VAL A 33 2.13 -9.75 4.64
CA VAL A 33 0.88 -10.42 4.94
C VAL A 33 0.16 -10.79 3.64
N ALA A 34 0.04 -9.85 2.69
CA ALA A 34 -0.60 -10.08 1.40
C ALA A 34 0.04 -11.24 0.61
N LYS A 35 1.37 -11.33 0.58
CA LYS A 35 2.09 -12.46 -0.06
C LYS A 35 1.72 -13.84 0.49
N LYS A 36 1.29 -13.92 1.75
CA LYS A 36 0.93 -15.18 2.43
C LYS A 36 -0.57 -15.47 2.41
N MET A 37 -1.39 -14.49 2.04
CA MET A 37 -2.84 -14.65 1.98
C MET A 37 -3.27 -15.30 0.67
N ASP A 38 -4.38 -16.01 0.70
CA ASP A 38 -5.10 -16.30 -0.53
C ASP A 38 -5.86 -15.03 -0.96
N ILE A 39 -5.51 -14.46 -2.11
CA ILE A 39 -6.03 -13.16 -2.58
C ILE A 39 -6.73 -13.43 -3.90
N GLN A 40 -7.99 -13.02 -3.98
CA GLN A 40 -8.73 -13.00 -5.23
C GLN A 40 -8.16 -11.93 -6.16
N GLN A 41 -7.78 -12.34 -7.36
CA GLN A 41 -7.28 -11.47 -8.42
C GLN A 41 -8.44 -11.03 -9.31
N GLU A 42 -8.48 -9.76 -9.64
CA GLU A 42 -9.41 -9.24 -10.65
C GLU A 42 -9.03 -9.73 -12.06
N PRO A 43 -9.94 -9.72 -13.05
CA PRO A 43 -9.61 -10.07 -14.43
C PRO A 43 -8.44 -9.24 -14.96
N ASN A 44 -7.42 -9.91 -15.50
CA ASN A 44 -6.16 -9.32 -15.98
C ASN A 44 -5.26 -8.70 -14.88
N GLU A 45 -5.53 -8.93 -13.60
CA GLU A 45 -4.68 -8.50 -12.49
C GLU A 45 -3.58 -9.53 -12.22
N SER A 46 -2.31 -9.12 -12.27
CA SER A 46 -1.22 -9.99 -11.82
C SER A 46 -1.22 -10.11 -10.30
N ARG A 47 -0.75 -11.25 -9.77
CA ARG A 47 -0.65 -11.48 -8.32
C ARG A 47 0.06 -10.35 -7.57
N LYS A 48 1.14 -9.81 -8.16
CA LYS A 48 1.90 -8.69 -7.59
C LYS A 48 1.07 -7.40 -7.50
N ILE A 49 0.19 -7.15 -8.47
CA ILE A 49 -0.71 -5.98 -8.45
C ILE A 49 -1.80 -6.19 -7.40
N ALA A 50 -2.37 -7.40 -7.31
CA ALA A 50 -3.34 -7.74 -6.26
C ALA A 50 -2.78 -7.54 -4.85
N GLU A 51 -1.52 -7.95 -4.62
CA GLU A 51 -0.84 -7.74 -3.34
C GLU A 51 -0.69 -6.24 -3.01
N LEU A 52 -0.33 -5.39 -3.99
CA LEU A 52 -0.20 -3.95 -3.77
C LEU A 52 -1.56 -3.26 -3.60
N ARG A 53 -2.61 -3.75 -4.26
CA ARG A 53 -3.99 -3.29 -4.04
C ARG A 53 -4.42 -3.54 -2.60
N ILE A 54 -4.19 -4.75 -2.07
CA ILE A 54 -4.46 -5.05 -0.65
C ILE A 54 -3.70 -4.10 0.28
N VAL A 55 -2.45 -3.75 -0.03
CA VAL A 55 -1.69 -2.76 0.76
C VAL A 55 -2.35 -1.38 0.73
N ALA A 56 -2.78 -0.91 -0.45
CA ALA A 56 -3.46 0.37 -0.61
C ALA A 56 -4.79 0.40 0.18
N GLU A 57 -5.60 -0.64 0.06
CA GLU A 57 -6.87 -0.80 0.79
C GLU A 57 -6.65 -0.77 2.30
N ARG A 58 -5.60 -1.42 2.80
CA ARG A 58 -5.26 -1.45 4.23
C ARG A 58 -4.75 -0.12 4.75
N LEU A 59 -3.96 0.62 3.97
CA LEU A 59 -3.54 1.98 4.33
C LEU A 59 -4.76 2.91 4.46
N ALA A 60 -5.66 2.87 3.49
CA ALA A 60 -6.88 3.68 3.51
C ALA A 60 -7.78 3.30 4.70
N SER A 61 -8.02 2.01 4.90
CA SER A 61 -8.85 1.50 5.99
C SER A 61 -8.27 1.86 7.36
N GLU A 62 -6.95 1.78 7.52
CA GLU A 62 -6.28 2.13 8.78
C GLU A 62 -6.32 3.64 9.05
N ALA A 63 -6.23 4.49 8.02
CA ALA A 63 -6.40 5.94 8.17
C ALA A 63 -7.82 6.31 8.63
N VAL A 64 -8.83 5.64 8.07
CA VAL A 64 -10.24 5.79 8.49
C VAL A 64 -10.42 5.29 9.93
N ARG A 65 -9.84 4.14 10.28
CA ARG A 65 -9.87 3.59 11.65
C ARG A 65 -9.26 4.54 12.68
N ARG A 66 -8.22 5.28 12.29
CA ARG A 66 -7.58 6.34 13.08
C ARG A 66 -8.39 7.65 13.14
N LYS A 67 -9.62 7.65 12.61
CA LYS A 67 -10.54 8.79 12.56
C LYS A 67 -9.98 9.96 11.74
N CYS A 68 -9.42 9.66 10.56
CA CYS A 68 -9.21 10.69 9.55
C CYS A 68 -10.54 11.40 9.28
N GLY A 69 -10.60 12.71 9.53
CA GLY A 69 -11.78 13.54 9.29
C GLY A 69 -11.96 13.99 7.85
N ASP A 70 -11.31 13.31 6.89
CA ASP A 70 -11.22 13.70 5.49
C ASP A 70 -11.32 12.47 4.57
N ASN A 71 -11.52 12.70 3.27
CA ASN A 71 -11.46 11.64 2.28
C ASN A 71 -10.05 11.04 2.22
N VAL A 72 -9.99 9.71 2.08
CA VAL A 72 -8.73 8.97 1.97
C VAL A 72 -8.67 8.27 0.62
N SER A 73 -7.61 8.51 -0.13
CA SER A 73 -7.30 7.85 -1.40
C SER A 73 -5.81 7.52 -1.43
N VAL A 74 -5.47 6.28 -1.78
CA VAL A 74 -4.11 5.76 -1.74
C VAL A 74 -3.82 4.98 -3.03
N ILE A 75 -2.69 5.28 -3.65
CA ILE A 75 -2.12 4.56 -4.79
C ILE A 75 -0.76 4.02 -4.35
N VAL A 76 -0.55 2.73 -4.55
CA VAL A 76 0.75 2.08 -4.31
C VAL A 76 1.35 1.70 -5.65
N VAL A 77 2.47 2.33 -5.99
CA VAL A 77 3.17 2.13 -7.27
C VAL A 77 4.33 1.18 -7.06
N LYS A 78 4.39 0.10 -7.83
CA LYS A 78 5.56 -0.77 -7.88
C LYS A 78 6.71 -0.05 -8.59
N LEU A 79 7.89 -0.02 -7.97
CA LEU A 79 9.09 0.53 -8.59
C LEU A 79 10.00 -0.62 -9.04
N GLU A 80 10.30 -0.68 -10.32
CA GLU A 80 11.29 -1.59 -10.89
C GLU A 80 12.56 -0.79 -11.19
N LEU A 81 13.72 -1.34 -10.81
CA LEU A 81 14.97 -0.80 -11.33
C LEU A 81 15.17 -1.30 -12.75
N ILE A 82 15.61 -0.39 -13.60
CA ILE A 82 16.19 -0.72 -14.89
C ILE A 82 17.69 -0.52 -14.70
N ASP A 83 18.44 -1.61 -14.82
CA ASP A 83 19.91 -1.52 -14.86
C ASP A 83 20.29 -1.01 -16.25
N CYS A 84 20.92 0.17 -16.30
CA CYS A 84 21.39 0.82 -17.52
C CYS A 84 22.79 0.33 -17.90
#